data_AF-A0A7Y5E550-F1
#
_entry.id   AF-A0A7Y5E550-F1
#
_cell.length_a   1.000
_cell.length_b   1.000
_cell.length_c   1.000
_cell.angle_alpha   90.00
_cell.angle_beta   90.00
_cell.angle_gamma   90.00
#
_symmetry.space_group_name_H-M   'P 1'
#
loop_
_entity.id
_entity.type
_entity.pdbx_description
1 polymer ?
#
loop_
_entity_poly.entity_id
_entity_poly.type
_entity_poly.pdbx_seq_one_letter_code
_entity_poly.pdbx_strand_id
1 'polypeptide(L)'
;LLQAGWVLLCDDPRWADAAAKASAALAIPLAVVRLGDHTDAARARAIRTALGIDDTGASLVRPDGYVAFRAARLPSDAPVALTAALAQVAFAVPGVR
;
A
#
# COMPACT_ATOMS: atom_id res chain seq x y z
N LEU A 1 -18.61 1.99 -5.95
CA LEU A 1 -18.04 1.15 -4.87
C LEU A 1 -16.88 0.40 -5.49
N LEU A 2 -15.67 0.60 -4.94
CA LEU A 2 -14.40 0.35 -5.62
C LEU A 2 -14.28 -1.11 -6.08
N GLN A 3 -14.56 -1.38 -7.37
CA GLN A 3 -14.07 -2.56 -8.09
C GLN A 3 -12.63 -2.29 -8.56
N ALA A 4 -11.80 -1.73 -7.68
CA ALA A 4 -10.42 -1.43 -8.02
C ALA A 4 -9.58 -2.71 -7.88
N GLY A 5 -8.42 -2.76 -8.53
CA GLY A 5 -7.40 -3.75 -8.17
C GLY A 5 -6.82 -3.51 -6.77
N TRP A 6 -5.70 -4.13 -6.46
CA TRP A 6 -4.97 -3.81 -5.22
C TRP A 6 -4.44 -2.37 -5.27
N VAL A 7 -4.59 -1.64 -4.17
CA VAL A 7 -4.14 -0.24 -4.05
C VAL A 7 -3.34 -0.04 -2.77
N LEU A 8 -2.19 0.63 -2.88
CA LEU A 8 -1.43 1.15 -1.75
C LEU A 8 -1.66 2.66 -1.64
N LEU A 9 -2.25 3.10 -0.53
CA LEU A 9 -2.38 4.52 -0.17
C LEU A 9 -1.18 4.95 0.67
N CYS A 10 -0.45 5.97 0.23
CA CYS A 10 0.71 6.51 0.95
C CYS A 10 0.97 7.97 0.57
N ASP A 11 1.99 8.61 1.15
CA ASP A 11 2.53 9.89 0.66
C ASP A 11 4.03 9.78 0.37
N ASP A 12 4.76 9.05 1.21
CA ASP A 12 6.19 8.82 1.08
C ASP A 12 6.53 8.02 -0.20
N PRO A 13 7.42 8.56 -1.05
CA PRO A 13 7.75 7.95 -2.34
C PRO A 13 8.48 6.60 -2.21
N ARG A 14 9.07 6.29 -1.04
CA ARG A 14 9.76 5.00 -0.82
C ARG A 14 8.80 3.81 -0.90
N TRP A 15 7.50 4.03 -0.67
CA TRP A 15 6.49 3.01 -0.87
C TRP A 15 6.28 2.64 -2.34
N ALA A 16 6.60 3.51 -3.30
CA ALA A 16 6.47 3.20 -4.72
C ALA A 16 7.45 2.09 -5.15
N ASP A 17 8.71 2.17 -4.69
CA ASP A 17 9.71 1.12 -4.92
C ASP A 17 9.32 -0.20 -4.21
N ALA A 18 8.85 -0.12 -2.97
CA ALA A 18 8.34 -1.28 -2.24
C ALA A 18 7.17 -1.97 -2.96
N ALA A 19 6.23 -1.18 -3.49
CA ALA A 19 5.08 -1.69 -4.23
C ALA A 19 5.49 -2.34 -5.56
N ALA A 20 6.41 -1.73 -6.30
CA ALA A 20 6.94 -2.31 -7.54
C ALA A 20 7.61 -3.67 -7.28
N LYS A 21 8.43 -3.76 -6.21
CA LYS A 21 9.06 -5.02 -5.79
C LYS A 21 8.05 -6.08 -5.39
N ALA A 22 7.06 -5.74 -4.57
CA ALA A 22 6.00 -6.66 -4.15
C ALA A 22 5.16 -7.14 -5.35
N SER A 23 4.79 -6.23 -6.24
CA SER A 23 4.04 -6.53 -7.47
C SER A 23 4.81 -7.50 -8.37
N ALA A 24 6.10 -7.25 -8.59
CA ALA A 24 6.95 -8.10 -9.41
C ALA A 24 7.20 -9.48 -8.79
N ALA A 25 7.38 -9.55 -7.47
CA ALA A 25 7.64 -10.80 -6.75
C ALA A 25 6.42 -11.74 -6.74
N LEU A 26 5.23 -11.17 -6.65
CA LEU A 26 3.97 -11.93 -6.52
C LEU A 26 3.17 -12.01 -7.83
N ALA A 27 3.61 -11.33 -8.89
CA ALA A 27 2.87 -11.17 -10.14
C ALA A 27 1.43 -10.63 -9.94
N ILE A 28 1.26 -9.76 -8.95
CA ILE A 28 -0.03 -9.11 -8.62
C ILE A 28 0.06 -7.63 -8.98
N PRO A 29 -0.81 -7.09 -9.85
CA PRO A 29 -0.88 -5.66 -10.10
C PRO A 29 -1.22 -4.89 -8.80
N LEU A 30 -0.37 -3.94 -8.43
CA LEU A 30 -0.55 -3.09 -7.25
C LEU A 30 -0.39 -1.62 -7.67
N ALA A 31 -1.49 -0.87 -7.61
CA ALA A 31 -1.45 0.57 -7.87
C ALA A 31 -0.97 1.32 -6.63
N VAL A 32 -0.22 2.39 -6.82
CA VAL A 32 0.20 3.30 -5.74
C VAL A 32 -0.53 4.63 -5.94
N VAL A 33 -1.21 5.08 -4.89
CA VAL A 33 -1.94 6.35 -4.88
C VAL A 33 -1.35 7.23 -3.81
N ARG A 34 -0.73 8.33 -4.24
CA ARG A 34 -0.16 9.33 -3.34
C ARG A 34 -1.23 10.34 -2.94
N LEU A 35 -1.56 10.41 -1.65
CA LEU A 35 -2.69 11.23 -1.18
C LEU A 35 -2.50 12.71 -1.54
N GLY A 36 -1.29 13.24 -1.36
CA GLY A 36 -0.97 14.63 -1.70
C GLY A 36 -1.09 14.99 -3.19
N ASP A 37 -1.11 14.01 -4.10
CA ASP A 37 -1.22 14.27 -5.55
C ASP A 37 -2.69 14.39 -6.01
N HIS A 38 -3.64 13.96 -5.17
CA HIS A 38 -5.07 13.86 -5.53
C HIS A 38 -5.99 14.70 -4.66
N THR A 39 -5.47 15.32 -3.60
CA THR A 39 -6.29 16.12 -2.68
C THR A 39 -5.45 17.21 -2.00
N ASP A 40 -6.12 18.23 -1.46
CA ASP A 40 -5.47 19.22 -0.61
C ASP A 40 -4.87 18.60 0.66
N ALA A 41 -3.97 19.35 1.30
CA ALA A 41 -3.23 18.91 2.47
C ALA A 41 -4.12 18.58 3.69
N ALA A 42 -5.22 19.30 3.89
CA ALA A 42 -6.12 19.09 5.02
C ALA A 42 -6.87 17.77 4.87
N ARG A 43 -7.34 17.47 3.66
CA ARG A 43 -8.02 16.23 3.35
C ARG A 43 -7.06 15.04 3.26
N ALA A 44 -5.85 15.22 2.74
CA ALA A 44 -4.80 14.19 2.85
C ALA A 44 -4.53 13.81 4.31
N ARG A 45 -4.41 14.82 5.19
CA ARG A 45 -4.26 14.61 6.64
C ARG A 45 -5.44 13.85 7.24
N ALA A 46 -6.67 14.23 6.90
CA ALA A 46 -7.87 13.54 7.39
C ALA A 46 -7.89 12.06 6.97
N ILE A 47 -7.52 11.76 5.72
CA ILE A 47 -7.43 10.38 5.22
C ILE A 47 -6.35 9.60 5.99
N ARG A 48 -5.16 10.17 6.17
CA ARG A 48 -4.09 9.53 6.97
C ARG A 48 -4.54 9.22 8.40
N THR A 49 -5.21 10.18 9.05
CA THR A 49 -5.79 9.97 10.39
C THR A 49 -6.81 8.85 10.40
N ALA A 50 -7.71 8.78 9.41
CA ALA A 50 -8.71 7.70 9.31
C ALA A 50 -8.07 6.31 9.08
N LEU A 51 -6.96 6.25 8.33
CA LEU A 51 -6.21 5.01 8.08
C LEU A 51 -5.26 4.63 9.24
N GLY A 52 -5.02 5.56 10.18
CA GLY A 52 -4.09 5.36 11.30
C GLY A 52 -2.62 5.33 10.86
N ILE A 53 -2.26 6.16 9.86
CA ILE A 53 -0.89 6.29 9.34
C ILE A 53 -0.41 7.74 9.44
N ASP A 54 0.91 7.95 9.50
CA ASP A 54 1.53 9.26 9.33
C ASP A 54 1.94 9.52 7.88
N ASP A 55 2.66 10.61 7.63
CA ASP A 55 3.15 10.99 6.30
C ASP A 55 4.18 10.01 5.70
N THR A 56 4.81 9.18 6.54
CA THR A 56 5.71 8.10 6.12
C THR A 56 5.03 6.74 6.02
N GLY A 57 3.83 6.58 6.60
CA GLY A 57 3.09 5.33 6.61
C GLY A 57 2.38 5.00 5.30
N ALA A 58 1.76 3.82 5.26
CA ALA A 58 0.96 3.35 4.13
C ALA A 58 -0.16 2.38 4.54
N SER A 59 -1.19 2.29 3.72
CA SER A 59 -2.29 1.34 3.87
C SER A 59 -2.56 0.60 2.56
N LEU A 60 -2.49 -0.73 2.62
CA LEU A 60 -2.85 -1.62 1.51
C LEU A 60 -4.35 -1.90 1.56
N VAL A 61 -5.03 -1.61 0.47
CA VAL A 61 -6.47 -1.80 0.28
C VAL A 61 -6.70 -2.92 -0.73
N ARG A 62 -7.57 -3.84 -0.36
CA ARG A 62 -8.01 -4.97 -1.18
C ARG A 62 -8.92 -4.51 -2.33
N PRO A 63 -9.10 -5.36 -3.36
CA PRO A 63 -10.03 -5.09 -4.44
C PRO A 63 -11.49 -4.88 -4.01
N ASP A 64 -11.88 -5.34 -2.82
CA ASP A 64 -13.21 -5.13 -2.24
C ASP A 64 -13.31 -3.86 -1.37
N GLY A 65 -12.24 -3.06 -1.28
CA GLY A 65 -12.19 -1.81 -0.55
C GLY A 65 -11.81 -1.93 0.93
N TYR A 66 -11.52 -3.13 1.45
CA TYR A 66 -11.09 -3.31 2.84
C TYR A 66 -9.58 -3.12 3.00
N VAL A 67 -9.18 -2.52 4.12
CA VAL A 67 -7.76 -2.43 4.49
C VAL A 67 -7.24 -3.82 4.85
N ALA A 68 -6.27 -4.31 4.09
CA ALA A 68 -5.60 -5.59 4.31
C ALA A 68 -4.35 -5.45 5.20
N PHE A 69 -3.68 -4.30 5.13
CA PHE A 69 -2.46 -4.03 5.88
C PHE A 69 -2.30 -2.53 6.10
N ARG A 70 -1.69 -2.16 7.23
CA ARG A 70 -1.27 -0.80 7.52
C ARG A 70 0.09 -0.79 8.21
N ALA A 71 0.93 0.13 7.79
CA ALA A 71 2.14 0.51 8.49
C ALA A 71 1.96 1.96 8.94
N ALA A 72 1.90 2.19 10.26
CA ALA A 72 1.69 3.53 10.80
C ALA A 72 2.80 4.51 10.36
N ARG A 73 4.01 3.99 10.17
CA ARG A 73 5.22 4.69 9.69
C ARG A 73 5.98 3.79 8.74
N LEU A 74 6.93 4.34 7.99
CA LEU A 74 7.80 3.54 7.13
C LEU A 74 8.64 2.56 7.97
N PRO A 75 8.54 1.24 7.77
CA PRO A 75 9.42 0.27 8.40
C PRO A 75 10.82 0.32 7.78
N SER A 76 11.82 -0.23 8.48
CA SER A 76 13.20 -0.30 7.99
C SER A 76 13.34 -1.03 6.64
N ASP A 77 12.48 -2.05 6.42
CA ASP A 77 12.38 -2.78 5.16
C ASP A 77 10.93 -2.81 4.66
N ALA A 78 10.53 -1.72 4.02
CA ALA A 78 9.20 -1.57 3.42
C ALA A 78 8.89 -2.59 2.31
N PRO A 79 9.82 -2.91 1.38
CA PRO A 79 9.59 -3.96 0.40
C PRO A 79 9.25 -5.32 1.04
N VAL A 80 10.01 -5.76 2.05
CA VAL A 80 9.76 -7.04 2.73
C VAL A 80 8.42 -7.03 3.45
N ALA A 81 8.14 -5.98 4.24
CA ALA A 81 6.89 -5.87 5.00
C ALA A 81 5.66 -5.87 4.07
N LEU A 82 5.70 -5.12 2.98
CA LEU A 82 4.60 -5.04 2.01
C LEU A 82 4.42 -6.35 1.25
N THR A 83 5.50 -6.98 0.80
CA THR A 83 5.44 -8.24 0.06
C THR A 83 4.85 -9.34 0.94
N ALA A 84 5.30 -9.45 2.19
CA ALA A 84 4.77 -10.43 3.13
C ALA A 84 3.28 -10.22 3.40
N ALA A 85 2.87 -8.98 3.63
CA ALA A 85 1.47 -8.63 3.83
C ALA A 85 0.62 -8.97 2.61
N LEU A 86 1.02 -8.54 1.40
CA LEU A 86 0.28 -8.80 0.16
C LEU A 86 0.19 -10.31 -0.14
N ALA A 87 1.29 -11.05 0.02
CA ALA A 87 1.31 -12.50 -0.15
C ALA A 87 0.29 -13.20 0.76
N GLN A 88 0.28 -12.84 2.05
CA GLN A 88 -0.62 -13.43 3.03
C GLN A 88 -2.08 -13.17 2.69
N VAL A 89 -2.44 -11.93 2.35
CA VAL A 89 -3.86 -11.55 2.14
C VAL A 89 -4.38 -11.92 0.75
N ALA A 90 -3.50 -12.06 -0.24
CA ALA A 90 -3.85 -12.52 -1.59
C ALA A 90 -3.73 -14.03 -1.77
N PHE A 91 -3.29 -14.77 -0.73
CA PHE A 91 -2.96 -16.19 -0.79
C PHE A 91 -1.97 -16.52 -1.93
N ALA A 92 -0.98 -15.65 -2.11
CA ALA A 92 0.04 -15.78 -3.14
C ALA A 92 1.37 -16.23 -2.55
N VAL A 93 2.12 -17.01 -3.32
CA VAL A 93 3.51 -17.36 -3.03
C VAL A 93 4.43 -16.61 -4.00
N PRO A 94 5.59 -16.10 -3.54
CA PRO A 94 6.58 -15.53 -4.45
C PRO A 94 6.92 -16.52 -5.56
N GLY A 95 6.89 -16.05 -6.81
CA GLY A 95 7.24 -16.89 -7.94
C GLY A 95 8.71 -17.31 -7.84
N VAL A 96 8.97 -18.62 -7.81
CA VAL A 96 10.31 -19.15 -8.09
C VAL A 96 10.54 -18.93 -9.59
N ARG A 97 11.46 -18.05 -9.94
CA ARG A 97 11.98 -17.95 -11.31
C ARG A 97 13.16 -18.90 -11.48
#